data_AF-A0A7C3VLF1-F1
#
_entry.id   AF-A0A7C3VLF1-F1
#
_cell.length_a   1.000
_cell.length_b   1.000
_cell.length_c   1.000
_cell.angle_alpha   90.00
_cell.angle_beta   90.00
_cell.angle_gamma   90.00
#
_symmetry.space_group_name_H-M   'P 1'
#
loop_
_entity.id
_entity.type
_entity.pdbx_description
1 polymer ?
#
loop_
_entity_poly.entity_id
_entity_poly.type
_entity_poly.pdbx_seq_one_letter_code
_entity_poly.pdbx_strand_id
1 'polypeptide(L)'
;MSQAADTLAPTRDSLFWRAFRRGLIVYLGRSARKVLLTRAFSGGNDTPRRFLPNDVRDIMRRVEQDAATLRPIAQLDRLTRSGNRILVELAILTIAAYRVLCILGIKKAEARAAVADIGWDIYAAQLRLASLPFRLTSRDPAVRLQRSLNMLLRFPFSAPGAPGYEVRSWSENGSTFTHFTHCPPQSFVRDLIAHQGDQGELAAFYASWCQYDWPGADIIAGDGQRWHYQRRKTLSAGDSVCDMCWKGQIDRRVSTPSLSREEQGALPPAKGTPHKTAKARTLYERGRE
;
A
#
# COMPACT_ATOMS: atom_id res chain seq x y z
N MET A 1 -25.17 -17.57 -36.64
CA MET A 1 -23.91 -16.89 -36.27
C MET A 1 -23.62 -17.26 -34.83
N SER A 2 -22.75 -18.26 -34.64
CA SER A 2 -22.57 -18.99 -33.38
C SER A 2 -21.61 -18.25 -32.45
N GLN A 3 -22.03 -18.00 -31.21
CA GLN A 3 -21.18 -17.54 -30.11
C GLN A 3 -20.31 -18.72 -29.66
N ALA A 4 -18.99 -18.62 -29.87
CA ALA A 4 -18.03 -19.48 -29.20
C ALA A 4 -17.80 -18.91 -27.79
N ALA A 5 -18.41 -19.54 -26.80
CA ALA A 5 -18.02 -19.42 -25.41
C ALA A 5 -16.64 -20.09 -25.26
N ASP A 6 -15.57 -19.30 -25.32
CA ASP A 6 -14.23 -19.74 -24.94
C ASP A 6 -14.25 -20.11 -23.46
N THR A 7 -14.41 -21.41 -23.22
CA THR A 7 -14.29 -22.01 -21.90
C THR A 7 -12.80 -22.02 -21.58
N LEU A 8 -12.30 -20.96 -20.93
CA LEU A 8 -10.94 -20.87 -20.40
C LEU A 8 -10.65 -22.12 -19.56
N ALA A 9 -9.87 -23.04 -20.12
CA ALA A 9 -9.47 -24.26 -19.43
C ALA A 9 -8.69 -23.90 -18.15
N PRO A 10 -8.93 -24.58 -17.02
CA PRO A 10 -8.20 -24.29 -15.79
C PRO A 10 -6.72 -24.58 -15.99
N THR A 11 -5.89 -23.53 -15.92
CA THR A 11 -4.43 -23.66 -15.98
C THR A 11 -3.98 -24.62 -14.89
N ARG A 12 -3.30 -25.70 -15.29
CA ARG A 12 -2.80 -26.74 -14.39
C ARG A 12 -1.67 -26.14 -13.54
N ASP A 13 -2.04 -25.53 -12.42
CA ASP A 13 -1.09 -24.87 -11.52
C ASP A 13 -0.06 -25.89 -11.02
N SER A 14 1.22 -25.57 -11.21
CA SER A 14 2.30 -26.41 -10.70
C SER A 14 2.21 -26.53 -9.18
N LEU A 15 2.68 -27.65 -8.63
CA LEU A 15 2.73 -27.86 -7.18
C LEU A 15 3.45 -26.72 -6.45
N PHE A 16 4.50 -26.17 -7.08
CA PHE A 16 5.21 -24.99 -6.61
C PHE A 16 4.28 -23.79 -6.43
N TRP A 17 3.45 -23.46 -7.44
CA TRP A 17 2.53 -22.32 -7.38
C TRP A 17 1.44 -22.50 -6.31
N ARG A 18 0.95 -23.72 -6.14
CA ARG A 18 0.00 -24.05 -5.07
C ARG A 18 0.62 -23.84 -3.68
N ALA A 19 1.86 -24.32 -3.48
CA ALA A 19 2.58 -24.13 -2.22
C ALA A 19 2.91 -22.65 -1.97
N PHE A 20 3.35 -21.94 -3.01
CA PHE A 20 3.64 -20.51 -2.96
C PHE A 20 2.41 -19.69 -2.54
N ARG A 21 1.25 -19.90 -3.16
CA ARG A 21 0.00 -19.21 -2.80
C ARG A 21 -0.43 -19.51 -1.37
N ARG A 22 -0.32 -20.76 -0.92
CA ARG A 22 -0.56 -21.11 0.49
C ARG A 22 0.35 -20.33 1.44
N GLY A 23 1.63 -20.23 1.10
CA GLY A 23 2.59 -19.39 1.84
C GLY A 23 2.18 -17.92 1.87
N LEU A 24 1.78 -17.35 0.73
CA LEU A 24 1.29 -15.98 0.65
C LEU A 24 0.03 -15.76 1.51
N ILE A 25 -0.96 -16.66 1.47
CA ILE A 25 -2.18 -16.56 2.27
C ILE A 25 -1.85 -16.61 3.77
N VAL A 26 -0.95 -17.50 4.19
CA VAL A 26 -0.51 -17.55 5.59
C VAL A 26 0.16 -16.24 6.00
N TYR A 27 1.06 -15.71 5.16
CA TYR A 27 1.76 -14.46 5.47
C TYR A 27 0.82 -13.25 5.50
N LEU A 28 -0.10 -13.18 4.52
CA LEU A 28 -1.16 -12.19 4.46
C LEU A 28 -2.07 -12.27 5.69
N GLY A 29 -2.43 -13.47 6.13
CA GLY A 29 -3.23 -13.67 7.35
C GLY A 29 -2.53 -13.18 8.62
N ARG A 30 -1.19 -13.27 8.71
CA ARG A 30 -0.44 -12.71 9.84
C ARG A 30 -0.47 -11.19 9.83
N SER A 31 -0.27 -10.56 8.67
CA SER A 31 -0.38 -9.11 8.52
C SER A 31 -1.81 -8.62 8.79
N ALA A 32 -2.81 -9.29 8.20
CA ALA A 32 -4.22 -9.01 8.42
C ALA A 32 -4.61 -9.05 9.90
N ARG A 33 -4.10 -10.01 10.68
CA ARG A 33 -4.33 -10.03 12.13
C ARG A 33 -3.77 -8.79 12.83
N LYS A 34 -2.56 -8.33 12.48
CA LYS A 34 -1.99 -7.12 13.10
C LYS A 34 -2.87 -5.91 12.86
N VAL A 35 -3.39 -5.74 11.64
CA VAL A 35 -4.16 -4.56 11.25
C VAL A 35 -5.62 -4.66 11.69
N LEU A 36 -6.31 -5.75 11.37
CA LEU A 36 -7.76 -5.87 11.56
C LEU A 36 -8.16 -6.01 13.04
N LEU A 37 -7.29 -6.57 13.90
CA LEU A 37 -7.57 -6.68 15.34
C LEU A 37 -7.35 -5.35 16.07
N THR A 38 -6.49 -4.47 15.54
CA THR A 38 -6.07 -3.23 16.22
C THR A 38 -6.79 -1.98 15.71
N ARG A 39 -7.39 -2.04 14.52
CA ARG A 39 -8.20 -0.95 13.96
C ARG A 39 -9.65 -1.06 14.40
N ALA A 40 -10.26 0.09 14.69
CA ALA A 40 -11.71 0.21 14.78
C ALA A 40 -12.27 0.54 13.40
N PHE A 41 -13.38 -0.09 13.05
CA PHE A 41 -14.09 0.12 11.79
C PHE A 41 -15.49 0.63 12.06
N SER A 42 -15.97 1.54 11.21
CA SER A 42 -17.36 2.00 11.23
C SER A 42 -18.18 1.04 10.37
N GLY A 43 -19.07 0.26 11.00
CA GLY A 43 -20.01 -0.60 10.28
C GLY A 43 -21.12 0.20 9.59
N GLY A 44 -22.03 -0.50 8.89
CA GLY A 44 -23.18 0.12 8.23
C GLY A 44 -24.13 0.91 9.14
N ASN A 45 -24.07 0.69 10.46
CA ASN A 45 -24.85 1.40 11.47
C ASN A 45 -24.01 2.42 12.28
N ASP A 46 -22.80 2.78 11.80
CA ASP A 46 -21.84 3.67 12.47
C ASP A 46 -21.39 3.25 13.88
N THR A 47 -21.71 2.02 14.30
CA THR A 47 -21.16 1.44 15.52
C THR A 47 -19.72 0.99 15.29
N PRO A 48 -18.76 1.45 16.13
CA PRO A 48 -17.39 0.98 16.05
C PRO A 48 -17.31 -0.53 16.30
N ARG A 49 -16.75 -1.27 15.35
CA ARG A 49 -16.47 -2.71 15.46
C ARG A 49 -14.97 -2.96 15.34
N ARG A 50 -14.45 -3.84 16.18
CA ARG A 50 -13.14 -4.47 16.01
C ARG A 50 -13.35 -5.91 15.59
N PHE A 51 -12.50 -6.40 14.69
CA PHE A 51 -12.56 -7.81 14.31
C PHE A 51 -11.97 -8.69 15.42
N LEU A 52 -12.52 -9.88 15.56
CA LEU A 52 -11.99 -10.93 16.42
C LEU A 52 -11.07 -11.87 15.62
N PRO A 53 -10.23 -12.68 16.29
CA PRO A 53 -9.37 -13.65 15.60
C PRO A 53 -10.13 -14.62 14.68
N ASN A 54 -11.36 -14.99 15.05
CA ASN A 54 -12.24 -15.83 14.22
C ASN A 54 -12.70 -15.09 12.96
N ASP A 55 -13.10 -13.82 13.10
CA ASP A 55 -13.48 -12.99 11.95
C ASP A 55 -12.34 -12.90 10.93
N VAL A 56 -11.09 -12.68 11.40
CA VAL A 56 -9.94 -12.59 10.50
C VAL A 56 -9.69 -13.91 9.77
N ARG A 57 -9.89 -15.07 10.42
CA ARG A 57 -9.78 -16.37 9.72
C ARG A 57 -10.84 -16.51 8.63
N ASP A 58 -12.07 -16.11 8.90
CA ASP A 58 -13.16 -16.20 7.94
C ASP A 58 -12.98 -15.20 6.78
N ILE A 59 -12.49 -13.99 7.07
CA ILE A 59 -12.08 -13.01 6.07
C ILE A 59 -11.04 -13.62 5.15
N MET A 60 -9.96 -14.18 5.70
CA MET A 60 -8.89 -14.76 4.88
C MET A 60 -9.36 -15.92 3.99
N ARG A 61 -10.32 -16.73 4.46
CA ARG A 61 -10.96 -17.77 3.64
C ARG A 61 -11.73 -17.16 2.47
N ARG A 62 -12.51 -16.10 2.72
CA ARG A 62 -13.26 -15.37 1.69
C ARG A 62 -12.33 -14.67 0.69
N VAL A 63 -11.20 -14.13 1.16
CA VAL A 63 -10.16 -13.54 0.30
C VAL A 63 -9.60 -14.56 -0.67
N GLU A 64 -9.28 -15.77 -0.21
CA GLU A 64 -8.78 -16.83 -1.07
C GLU A 64 -9.82 -17.28 -2.11
N GLN A 65 -11.10 -17.36 -1.70
CA GLN A 65 -12.22 -17.66 -2.59
C GLN A 65 -12.41 -16.58 -3.66
N ASP A 66 -12.47 -15.31 -3.27
CA ASP A 66 -12.61 -14.20 -4.22
C ASP A 66 -11.40 -14.12 -5.15
N ALA A 67 -10.18 -14.25 -4.63
CA ALA A 67 -8.96 -14.30 -5.43
C ALA A 67 -8.98 -15.43 -6.48
N ALA A 68 -9.59 -16.59 -6.18
CA ALA A 68 -9.74 -17.65 -7.16
C ALA A 68 -10.61 -17.25 -8.36
N THR A 69 -11.63 -16.41 -8.13
CA THR A 69 -12.47 -15.86 -9.21
C THR A 69 -11.77 -14.78 -10.04
N LEU A 70 -10.78 -14.09 -9.45
CA LEU A 70 -10.04 -13.01 -10.11
C LEU A 70 -8.87 -13.53 -10.99
N ARG A 71 -8.30 -14.70 -10.67
CA ARG A 71 -7.15 -15.27 -11.39
C ARG A 71 -7.36 -15.46 -12.91
N PRO A 72 -8.52 -15.94 -13.40
CA PRO A 72 -8.76 -16.06 -14.83
C PRO A 72 -8.69 -14.71 -15.57
N ILE A 73 -9.13 -13.62 -14.93
CA ILE A 73 -9.10 -12.26 -15.51
C ILE A 73 -7.66 -11.76 -15.64
N ALA A 74 -6.81 -12.10 -14.66
CA ALA A 74 -5.42 -11.65 -14.59
C ALA A 74 -4.48 -12.28 -15.64
N GLN A 75 -4.92 -13.35 -16.34
CA GLN A 75 -4.19 -13.98 -17.45
C GLN A 75 -2.69 -14.22 -17.13
N LEU A 76 -2.42 -14.77 -15.94
CA LEU A 76 -1.07 -14.96 -15.39
C LEU A 76 -0.15 -15.78 -16.30
N ASP A 77 -0.72 -16.63 -17.16
CA ASP A 77 -0.03 -17.44 -18.15
C ASP A 77 0.69 -16.58 -19.21
N ARG A 78 0.15 -15.41 -19.56
CA ARG A 78 0.76 -14.47 -20.52
C ARG A 78 2.03 -13.80 -20.01
N LEU A 79 2.25 -13.78 -18.70
CA LEU A 79 3.44 -13.20 -18.10
C LEU A 79 4.60 -14.19 -18.18
N THR A 80 5.63 -13.88 -18.95
CA THR A 80 6.78 -14.80 -19.15
C THR A 80 7.72 -14.87 -17.94
N ARG A 81 7.71 -13.85 -17.08
CA ARG A 81 8.61 -13.73 -15.92
C ARG A 81 7.89 -14.05 -14.62
N SER A 82 8.48 -14.94 -13.83
CA SER A 82 7.91 -15.36 -12.54
C SER A 82 7.73 -14.20 -11.55
N GLY A 83 8.66 -13.23 -11.53
CA GLY A 83 8.54 -12.03 -10.71
C GLY A 83 7.27 -11.22 -11.02
N ASN A 84 6.98 -11.04 -12.31
CA ASN A 84 5.78 -10.33 -12.77
C ASN A 84 4.51 -11.09 -12.35
N ARG A 85 4.50 -12.43 -12.50
CA ARG A 85 3.39 -13.27 -12.02
C ARG A 85 3.17 -13.14 -10.51
N ILE A 86 4.24 -13.11 -9.72
CA ILE A 86 4.17 -12.94 -8.26
C ILE A 86 3.53 -11.59 -7.92
N LEU A 87 3.95 -10.51 -8.58
CA LEU A 87 3.40 -9.18 -8.33
C LEU A 87 1.92 -9.10 -8.74
N VAL A 88 1.51 -9.73 -9.83
CA VAL A 88 0.08 -9.79 -10.20
C VAL A 88 -0.72 -10.64 -9.20
N GLU A 89 -0.21 -11.77 -8.72
CA GLU A 89 -0.88 -12.55 -7.67
C GLU A 89 -1.07 -11.74 -6.38
N LEU A 90 -0.06 -10.95 -5.96
CA LEU A 90 -0.20 -10.05 -4.83
C LEU A 90 -1.27 -8.97 -5.08
N ALA A 91 -1.40 -8.47 -6.30
CA ALA A 91 -2.42 -7.49 -6.67
C ALA A 91 -3.82 -8.11 -6.62
N ILE A 92 -3.98 -9.35 -7.10
CA ILE A 92 -5.21 -10.14 -6.96
C ILE A 92 -5.62 -10.24 -5.49
N LEU A 93 -4.69 -10.62 -4.61
CA LEU A 93 -4.97 -10.74 -3.18
C LEU A 93 -5.32 -9.39 -2.53
N THR A 94 -4.68 -8.31 -2.98
CA THR A 94 -4.98 -6.94 -2.53
C THR A 94 -6.42 -6.56 -2.87
N ILE A 95 -6.83 -6.77 -4.13
CA ILE A 95 -8.18 -6.46 -4.58
C ILE A 95 -9.21 -7.37 -3.92
N ALA A 96 -8.95 -8.66 -3.79
CA ALA A 96 -9.83 -9.59 -3.10
C ALA A 96 -10.05 -9.20 -1.63
N ALA A 97 -8.98 -8.79 -0.93
CA ALA A 97 -9.10 -8.27 0.43
C ALA A 97 -9.97 -7.02 0.51
N TYR A 98 -9.81 -6.08 -0.42
CA TYR A 98 -10.65 -4.89 -0.49
C TYR A 98 -12.13 -5.24 -0.70
N ARG A 99 -12.44 -6.08 -1.70
CA ARG A 99 -13.82 -6.49 -2.01
C ARG A 99 -14.48 -7.20 -0.82
N VAL A 100 -13.77 -8.13 -0.19
CA VAL A 100 -14.29 -8.87 0.98
C VAL A 100 -14.62 -7.94 2.14
N LEU A 101 -13.76 -6.95 2.44
CA LEU A 101 -14.06 -5.98 3.49
C LEU A 101 -15.30 -5.13 3.15
N CYS A 102 -15.43 -4.68 1.90
CA CYS A 102 -16.61 -3.96 1.44
C CYS A 102 -17.90 -4.79 1.54
N ILE A 103 -17.84 -6.08 1.15
CA ILE A 103 -18.98 -7.02 1.27
C ILE A 103 -19.41 -7.21 2.73
N LEU A 104 -18.47 -7.13 3.67
CA LEU A 104 -18.75 -7.18 5.11
C LEU A 104 -19.32 -5.85 5.66
N GLY A 105 -19.60 -4.87 4.80
CA GLY A 105 -20.18 -3.59 5.17
C GLY A 105 -19.17 -2.58 5.70
N ILE A 106 -17.86 -2.81 5.52
CA ILE A 106 -16.84 -1.82 5.87
C ILE A 106 -16.85 -0.70 4.81
N LYS A 107 -16.83 0.55 5.26
CA LYS A 107 -16.80 1.72 4.36
C LYS A 107 -15.60 1.63 3.42
N LYS A 108 -15.79 1.96 2.13
CA LYS A 108 -14.74 1.87 1.09
C LYS A 108 -13.44 2.58 1.49
N ALA A 109 -13.51 3.72 2.18
CA ALA A 109 -12.31 4.43 2.65
C ALA A 109 -11.53 3.64 3.71
N GLU A 110 -12.22 3.05 4.68
CA GLU A 110 -11.60 2.25 5.74
C GLU A 110 -11.06 0.92 5.21
N ALA A 111 -11.79 0.28 4.30
CA ALA A 111 -11.35 -0.94 3.63
C ALA A 111 -10.06 -0.69 2.83
N ARG A 112 -9.99 0.41 2.06
CA ARG A 112 -8.78 0.83 1.35
C ARG A 112 -7.61 1.05 2.29
N ALA A 113 -7.81 1.79 3.38
CA ALA A 113 -6.76 2.06 4.36
C ALA A 113 -6.26 0.76 5.03
N ALA A 114 -7.17 -0.14 5.41
CA ALA A 114 -6.78 -1.42 6.02
C ALA A 114 -5.97 -2.30 5.05
N VAL A 115 -6.38 -2.39 3.79
CA VAL A 115 -5.64 -3.16 2.78
C VAL A 115 -4.27 -2.54 2.49
N ALA A 116 -4.18 -1.21 2.45
CA ALA A 116 -2.91 -0.50 2.32
C ALA A 116 -1.97 -0.78 3.50
N ASP A 117 -2.47 -0.78 4.74
CA ASP A 117 -1.65 -1.11 5.91
C ASP A 117 -1.19 -2.57 5.91
N ILE A 118 -2.08 -3.49 5.53
CA ILE A 118 -1.78 -4.93 5.46
C ILE A 118 -0.66 -5.19 4.44
N GLY A 119 -0.80 -4.60 3.24
CA GLY A 119 0.20 -4.73 2.21
C GLY A 119 1.50 -4.00 2.57
N TRP A 120 1.43 -2.88 3.28
CA TRP A 120 2.61 -2.16 3.77
C TRP A 120 3.43 -2.97 4.77
N ASP A 121 2.82 -3.65 5.75
CA ASP A 121 3.54 -4.51 6.70
C ASP A 121 4.39 -5.57 5.97
N ILE A 122 3.82 -6.14 4.90
CA ILE A 122 4.47 -7.13 4.03
C ILE A 122 5.59 -6.47 3.19
N TYR A 123 5.25 -5.42 2.46
CA TYR A 123 6.17 -4.76 1.52
C TYR A 123 7.37 -4.14 2.25
N ALA A 124 7.13 -3.47 3.38
CA ALA A 124 8.19 -2.90 4.20
C ALA A 124 9.13 -3.97 4.77
N ALA A 125 8.62 -5.15 5.13
CA ALA A 125 9.48 -6.27 5.55
C ALA A 125 10.35 -6.78 4.39
N GLN A 126 9.76 -6.94 3.20
CA GLN A 126 10.49 -7.35 2.00
C GLN A 126 11.56 -6.34 1.60
N LEU A 127 11.26 -5.04 1.63
CA LEU A 127 12.23 -3.98 1.33
C LEU A 127 13.40 -3.96 2.32
N ARG A 128 13.12 -4.12 3.63
CA ARG A 128 14.19 -4.21 4.63
C ARG A 128 15.11 -5.39 4.37
N LEU A 129 14.55 -6.54 4.01
CA LEU A 129 15.34 -7.73 3.66
C LEU A 129 16.14 -7.52 2.37
N ALA A 130 15.51 -7.00 1.32
CA ALA A 130 16.12 -6.74 0.02
C ALA A 130 17.24 -5.68 0.07
N SER A 131 17.09 -4.66 0.92
CA SER A 131 18.08 -3.58 1.07
C SER A 131 19.21 -3.90 2.06
N LEU A 132 19.05 -4.94 2.90
CA LEU A 132 20.01 -5.26 3.96
C LEU A 132 21.45 -5.43 3.46
N PRO A 133 21.75 -6.17 2.37
CA PRO A 133 23.12 -6.31 1.89
C PRO A 133 23.78 -4.97 1.52
N PHE A 134 23.00 -4.04 0.97
CA PHE A 134 23.50 -2.73 0.54
C PHE A 134 23.69 -1.77 1.71
N ARG A 135 22.88 -1.91 2.76
CA ARG A 135 23.10 -1.19 4.03
C ARG A 135 24.37 -1.63 4.75
N LEU A 136 24.73 -2.91 4.63
CA LEU A 136 25.96 -3.45 5.21
C LEU A 136 27.22 -3.06 4.41
N THR A 137 27.08 -2.77 3.12
CA THR A 137 28.22 -2.50 2.22
C THR A 137 28.42 -1.01 1.89
N SER A 138 27.46 -0.14 2.19
CA SER A 138 27.57 1.29 1.95
C SER A 138 26.85 2.10 3.03
N ARG A 139 27.36 3.30 3.34
CA ARG A 139 26.66 4.33 4.13
C ARG A 139 25.98 5.39 3.27
N ASP A 140 26.30 5.45 1.98
CA ASP A 140 25.74 6.43 1.05
C ASP A 140 24.31 6.01 0.63
N PRO A 141 23.27 6.80 0.95
CA PRO A 141 21.89 6.53 0.54
C PRO A 141 21.71 6.47 -0.98
N ALA A 142 22.46 7.24 -1.77
CA ALA A 142 22.39 7.21 -3.23
C ALA A 142 22.81 5.83 -3.76
N VAL A 143 23.94 5.31 -3.25
CA VAL A 143 24.46 3.99 -3.60
C VAL A 143 23.50 2.88 -3.17
N ARG A 144 22.90 2.99 -1.98
CA ARG A 144 21.92 2.00 -1.48
C ARG A 144 20.68 1.96 -2.36
N LEU A 145 20.09 3.12 -2.65
CA LEU A 145 18.94 3.25 -3.54
C LEU A 145 19.24 2.65 -4.91
N GLN A 146 20.32 3.10 -5.55
CA GLN A 146 20.69 2.62 -6.88
C GLN A 146 20.86 1.10 -6.91
N ARG A 147 21.59 0.51 -5.96
CA ARG A 147 21.83 -0.94 -5.91
C ARG A 147 20.55 -1.74 -5.62
N SER A 148 19.74 -1.29 -4.68
CA SER A 148 18.44 -1.91 -4.38
C SER A 148 17.50 -1.85 -5.57
N LEU A 149 17.41 -0.70 -6.25
CA LEU A 149 16.56 -0.54 -7.43
C LEU A 149 17.03 -1.43 -8.58
N ASN A 150 18.35 -1.47 -8.85
CA ASN A 150 18.90 -2.36 -9.87
C ASN A 150 18.59 -3.84 -9.58
N MET A 151 18.65 -4.24 -8.30
CA MET A 151 18.26 -5.59 -7.89
C MET A 151 16.76 -5.83 -8.11
N LEU A 152 15.91 -4.90 -7.69
CA LEU A 152 14.45 -4.99 -7.81
C LEU A 152 13.98 -5.01 -9.27
N LEU A 153 14.61 -4.22 -10.14
CA LEU A 153 14.38 -4.20 -11.59
C LEU A 153 14.85 -5.49 -12.28
N ARG A 154 15.77 -6.26 -11.66
CA ARG A 154 16.10 -7.60 -12.12
C ARG A 154 15.08 -8.63 -11.65
N PHE A 155 14.63 -8.51 -10.41
CA PHE A 155 13.53 -9.29 -9.83
C PHE A 155 12.97 -8.59 -8.56
N PRO A 156 11.65 -8.48 -8.38
CA PRO A 156 10.58 -9.06 -9.20
C PRO A 156 10.12 -8.18 -10.37
N PHE A 157 10.60 -6.94 -10.50
CA PHE A 157 10.15 -5.95 -11.50
C PHE A 157 10.85 -6.09 -12.85
N SER A 158 11.17 -7.32 -13.26
CA SER A 158 11.84 -7.56 -14.53
C SER A 158 11.01 -7.02 -15.69
N ALA A 159 11.68 -6.33 -16.61
CA ALA A 159 11.02 -5.55 -17.65
C ALA A 159 11.23 -6.12 -19.07
N PRO A 160 10.55 -7.22 -19.43
CA PRO A 160 10.61 -7.77 -20.78
C PRO A 160 9.79 -6.96 -21.81
N GLY A 161 9.09 -5.90 -21.40
CA GLY A 161 8.04 -5.25 -22.18
C GLY A 161 6.65 -5.86 -21.91
N ALA A 162 5.59 -5.24 -22.42
CA ALA A 162 4.23 -5.74 -22.28
C ALA A 162 4.11 -7.20 -22.79
N PRO A 163 3.36 -8.08 -22.10
CA PRO A 163 2.47 -7.84 -20.96
C PRO A 163 3.19 -7.81 -19.59
N GLY A 164 4.53 -7.88 -19.55
CA GLY A 164 5.33 -7.68 -18.34
C GLY A 164 5.61 -6.20 -18.05
N TYR A 165 6.45 -5.88 -17.06
CA TYR A 165 6.86 -4.49 -16.86
C TYR A 165 7.56 -3.94 -18.10
N GLU A 166 7.36 -2.66 -18.35
CA GLU A 166 8.15 -1.89 -19.30
C GLU A 166 8.68 -0.67 -18.55
N VAL A 167 10.01 -0.56 -18.49
CA VAL A 167 10.69 0.46 -17.68
C VAL A 167 11.93 0.99 -18.38
N ARG A 168 12.16 2.30 -18.27
CA ARG A 168 13.46 2.91 -18.52
C ARG A 168 14.04 3.41 -17.21
N SER A 169 15.30 3.06 -16.93
CA SER A 169 15.98 3.50 -15.72
C SER A 169 17.32 4.14 -16.04
N TRP A 170 17.63 5.24 -15.39
CA TRP A 170 18.93 5.90 -15.47
C TRP A 170 19.29 6.55 -14.13
N SER A 171 20.51 7.04 -13.99
CA SER A 171 20.94 7.80 -12.83
C SER A 171 21.52 9.13 -13.27
N GLU A 172 21.20 10.18 -12.53
CA GLU A 172 21.64 11.55 -12.81
C GLU A 172 21.69 12.32 -11.48
N ASN A 173 22.76 13.08 -11.26
CA ASN A 173 22.94 13.94 -10.07
C ASN A 173 22.65 13.23 -8.74
N GLY A 174 23.15 12.00 -8.57
CA GLY A 174 22.96 11.21 -7.34
C GLY A 174 21.52 10.70 -7.12
N SER A 175 20.64 10.84 -8.11
CA SER A 175 19.28 10.29 -8.09
C SER A 175 19.15 9.18 -9.13
N THR A 176 18.28 8.21 -8.85
CA THR A 176 17.86 7.19 -9.82
C THR A 176 16.47 7.53 -10.32
N PHE A 177 16.24 7.43 -11.61
CA PHE A 177 14.93 7.64 -12.23
C PHE A 177 14.44 6.32 -12.82
N THR A 178 13.15 6.03 -12.65
CA THR A 178 12.51 4.87 -13.28
C THR A 178 11.18 5.28 -13.88
N HIS A 179 11.09 5.20 -15.20
CA HIS A 179 9.89 5.51 -15.97
C HIS A 179 9.21 4.21 -16.38
N PHE A 180 8.10 3.88 -15.71
CA PHE A 180 7.30 2.71 -16.08
C PHE A 180 6.18 3.12 -17.03
N THR A 181 6.16 2.52 -18.22
CA THR A 181 5.09 2.69 -19.23
C THR A 181 4.09 1.54 -19.21
N HIS A 182 4.43 0.41 -18.59
CA HIS A 182 3.52 -0.70 -18.36
C HIS A 182 3.72 -1.34 -16.98
N CYS A 183 2.62 -1.59 -16.27
CA CYS A 183 2.58 -2.17 -14.92
C CYS A 183 1.56 -3.32 -14.89
N PRO A 184 2.00 -4.60 -14.93
CA PRO A 184 1.08 -5.73 -15.00
C PRO A 184 0.04 -5.80 -13.88
N PRO A 185 0.39 -5.50 -12.60
CA PRO A 185 -0.61 -5.36 -11.54
C PRO A 185 -1.71 -4.35 -11.83
N GLN A 186 -1.35 -3.20 -12.41
CA GLN A 186 -2.33 -2.16 -12.78
C GLN A 186 -3.17 -2.62 -13.98
N SER A 187 -2.56 -3.26 -14.98
CA SER A 187 -3.28 -3.80 -16.14
C SER A 187 -4.34 -4.82 -15.71
N PHE A 188 -4.00 -5.72 -14.77
CA PHE A 188 -4.98 -6.62 -14.15
C PHE A 188 -6.19 -5.87 -13.54
N VAL A 189 -5.94 -4.81 -12.77
CA VAL A 189 -7.03 -4.03 -12.15
C VAL A 189 -7.88 -3.33 -13.22
N ARG A 190 -7.25 -2.85 -14.30
CA ARG A 190 -7.97 -2.24 -15.44
C ARG A 190 -8.82 -3.26 -16.17
N ASP A 191 -8.30 -4.45 -16.43
CA ASP A 191 -9.03 -5.54 -17.07
C ASP A 191 -10.24 -5.94 -16.20
N LEU A 192 -10.04 -6.10 -14.89
CA LEU A 192 -11.13 -6.36 -13.95
C LEU A 192 -12.23 -5.31 -14.03
N ILE A 193 -11.86 -4.02 -14.04
CA ILE A 193 -12.81 -2.90 -14.13
C ILE A 193 -13.53 -2.89 -15.47
N ALA A 194 -12.83 -3.19 -16.57
CA ALA A 194 -13.45 -3.31 -17.87
C ALA A 194 -14.50 -4.44 -17.91
N HIS A 195 -14.27 -5.52 -17.16
CA HIS A 195 -15.20 -6.66 -17.07
C HIS A 195 -16.36 -6.46 -16.09
N GLN A 196 -16.15 -5.76 -14.96
CA GLN A 196 -17.09 -5.76 -13.82
C GLN A 196 -17.50 -4.35 -13.35
N GLY A 197 -16.95 -3.30 -13.95
CA GLY A 197 -17.08 -1.92 -13.49
C GLY A 197 -16.17 -1.61 -12.29
N ASP A 198 -15.91 -0.31 -12.05
CA ASP A 198 -15.12 0.15 -10.91
C ASP A 198 -16.01 0.37 -9.69
N GLN A 199 -15.76 -0.41 -8.63
CA GLN A 199 -16.39 -0.28 -7.32
C GLN A 199 -15.41 0.29 -6.28
N GLY A 200 -14.28 0.83 -6.72
CA GLY A 200 -13.21 1.42 -5.91
C GLY A 200 -11.93 0.59 -5.91
N GLU A 201 -11.84 -0.47 -6.72
CA GLU A 201 -10.67 -1.32 -6.88
C GLU A 201 -9.44 -0.51 -7.34
N LEU A 202 -9.62 0.43 -8.28
CA LEU A 202 -8.51 1.27 -8.75
C LEU A 202 -8.01 2.20 -7.64
N ALA A 203 -8.92 2.76 -6.84
CA ALA A 203 -8.57 3.60 -5.71
C ALA A 203 -7.90 2.80 -4.59
N ALA A 204 -8.31 1.56 -4.37
CA ALA A 204 -7.65 0.64 -3.44
C ALA A 204 -6.24 0.28 -3.91
N PHE A 205 -6.08 -0.01 -5.20
CA PHE A 205 -4.78 -0.26 -5.82
C PHE A 205 -3.85 0.95 -5.69
N TYR A 206 -4.34 2.15 -6.00
CA TYR A 206 -3.57 3.38 -5.86
C TYR A 206 -3.07 3.59 -4.42
N ALA A 207 -3.97 3.48 -3.44
CA ALA A 207 -3.66 3.72 -2.03
C ALA A 207 -2.70 2.69 -1.42
N SER A 208 -2.61 1.51 -2.01
CA SER A 208 -1.69 0.45 -1.59
C SER A 208 -0.44 0.49 -2.45
N TRP A 209 -0.51 -0.03 -3.67
CA TRP A 209 0.63 -0.25 -4.55
C TRP A 209 1.35 1.04 -4.93
N CYS A 210 0.62 2.03 -5.42
CA CYS A 210 1.24 3.22 -5.96
C CYS A 210 1.84 4.09 -4.86
N GLN A 211 1.31 4.06 -3.64
CA GLN A 211 1.77 4.91 -2.53
C GLN A 211 2.91 4.30 -1.71
N TYR A 212 3.17 3.00 -1.80
CA TYR A 212 4.25 2.36 -1.04
C TYR A 212 5.65 2.86 -1.37
N ASP A 213 5.88 3.37 -2.58
CA ASP A 213 7.20 3.81 -3.02
C ASP A 213 7.72 5.00 -2.20
N TRP A 214 6.84 5.87 -1.69
CA TRP A 214 7.23 7.02 -0.86
C TRP A 214 7.97 6.58 0.41
N PRO A 215 7.32 5.87 1.34
CA PRO A 215 8.02 5.37 2.51
C PRO A 215 8.99 4.22 2.16
N GLY A 216 8.80 3.54 1.03
CA GLY A 216 9.68 2.48 0.55
C GLY A 216 11.09 2.99 0.23
N ALA A 217 11.20 4.14 -0.44
CA ALA A 217 12.49 4.76 -0.71
C ALA A 217 13.23 5.16 0.57
N ASP A 218 12.51 5.70 1.56
CA ASP A 218 13.09 6.05 2.86
C ASP A 218 13.63 4.81 3.59
N ILE A 219 12.92 3.67 3.49
CA ILE A 219 13.44 2.38 3.95
C ILE A 219 14.72 2.05 3.18
N ILE A 220 14.73 2.07 1.85
CA ILE A 220 15.92 1.65 1.09
C ILE A 220 17.14 2.54 1.42
N ALA A 221 16.96 3.87 1.46
CA ALA A 221 18.00 4.82 1.82
C ALA A 221 18.58 4.52 3.21
N GLY A 222 17.71 4.30 4.21
CA GLY A 222 18.09 3.79 5.52
C GLY A 222 19.05 4.70 6.28
N ASP A 223 18.91 6.02 6.10
CA ASP A 223 19.70 7.08 6.75
C ASP A 223 18.91 7.85 7.81
N GLY A 224 17.65 7.45 8.04
CA GLY A 224 16.75 8.06 9.02
C GLY A 224 16.03 9.32 8.52
N GLN A 225 16.20 9.69 7.25
CA GLN A 225 15.51 10.84 6.67
C GLN A 225 14.32 10.43 5.81
N ARG A 226 13.49 11.43 5.47
CA ARG A 226 12.28 11.27 4.65
C ARG A 226 12.44 11.97 3.31
N TRP A 227 11.58 11.60 2.37
CA TRP A 227 11.44 12.24 1.06
C TRP A 227 12.52 11.83 0.06
N HIS A 228 12.99 10.58 0.15
CA HIS A 228 13.83 9.95 -0.87
C HIS A 228 13.08 9.58 -2.15
N TYR A 229 11.80 9.94 -2.26
CA TYR A 229 10.96 9.62 -3.40
C TYR A 229 10.10 10.80 -3.85
N GLN A 230 9.96 10.93 -5.17
CA GLN A 230 9.02 11.85 -5.80
C GLN A 230 8.43 11.19 -7.06
N ARG A 231 7.15 11.44 -7.31
CA ARG A 231 6.44 11.07 -8.54
C ARG A 231 5.33 12.09 -8.80
N ARG A 232 5.16 12.50 -10.06
CA ARG A 232 4.12 13.45 -10.47
C ARG A 232 3.02 12.79 -11.30
N LYS A 233 3.40 11.82 -12.14
CA LYS A 233 2.54 11.06 -13.05
C LYS A 233 2.47 9.60 -12.62
N THR A 234 1.32 8.96 -12.79
CA THR A 234 1.16 7.54 -12.49
C THR A 234 0.09 6.85 -13.33
N LEU A 235 0.41 5.66 -13.82
CA LEU A 235 -0.47 4.83 -14.65
C LEU A 235 -1.84 4.56 -14.01
N SER A 236 -1.90 4.44 -12.67
CA SER A 236 -3.17 4.24 -11.96
C SER A 236 -4.07 5.48 -11.97
N ALA A 237 -3.51 6.67 -12.12
CA ALA A 237 -4.26 7.92 -12.30
C ALA A 237 -4.63 8.19 -13.78
N GLY A 238 -4.20 7.34 -14.71
CA GLY A 238 -4.48 7.47 -16.14
C GLY A 238 -3.37 8.15 -16.95
N ASP A 239 -2.24 8.50 -16.34
CA ASP A 239 -1.07 8.96 -17.07
C ASP A 239 -0.47 7.85 -17.95
N SER A 240 0.31 8.23 -18.97
CA SER A 240 1.03 7.30 -19.83
C SER A 240 2.32 6.75 -19.21
N VAL A 241 2.75 7.28 -18.06
CA VAL A 241 4.00 6.90 -17.40
C VAL A 241 3.93 7.10 -15.89
N CYS A 242 4.56 6.21 -15.12
CA CYS A 242 4.97 6.51 -13.74
C CYS A 242 6.38 7.14 -13.77
N ASP A 243 6.50 8.43 -13.48
CA ASP A 243 7.76 9.20 -13.55
C ASP A 243 8.52 9.22 -12.21
N MET A 244 8.95 8.05 -11.76
CA MET A 244 9.49 7.88 -10.42
C MET A 244 10.91 8.45 -10.32
N CYS A 245 11.16 9.23 -9.26
CA CYS A 245 12.46 9.80 -8.92
C CYS A 245 12.85 9.35 -7.50
N TRP A 246 13.98 8.67 -7.40
CA TRP A 246 14.56 8.12 -6.17
C TRP A 246 15.80 8.93 -5.82
N LYS A 247 15.69 9.77 -4.79
CA LYS A 247 16.68 10.79 -4.46
C LYS A 247 17.73 10.25 -3.50
N GLY A 248 18.99 10.23 -3.91
CA GLY A 248 20.11 9.90 -3.02
C GLY A 248 20.41 10.98 -1.99
N GLN A 249 20.11 12.24 -2.31
CA GLN A 249 20.24 13.37 -1.38
C GLN A 249 18.90 14.10 -1.25
N ILE A 250 18.55 14.47 -0.03
CA ILE A 250 17.34 15.27 0.23
C ILE A 250 17.74 16.73 0.15
N ASP A 251 17.07 17.47 -0.73
CA ASP A 251 17.21 18.92 -0.75
C ASP A 251 16.51 19.52 0.48
N ARG A 252 17.33 19.94 1.45
CA ARG A 252 16.86 20.53 2.72
C ARG A 252 16.08 21.83 2.52
N ARG A 253 16.13 22.46 1.34
CA ARG A 253 15.40 23.71 1.06
C ARG A 253 13.90 23.50 0.80
N VAL A 254 13.48 22.27 0.51
CA VAL A 254 12.07 21.93 0.15
C VAL A 254 11.34 21.24 1.33
N SER A 255 12.01 21.08 2.48
CA SER A 255 11.53 20.24 3.58
C SER A 255 10.52 20.89 4.52
N THR A 256 10.00 22.08 4.20
CA THR A 256 8.92 22.71 4.95
C THR A 256 7.77 22.97 3.99
N PRO A 257 6.63 22.26 4.09
CA PRO A 257 5.38 22.84 3.64
C PRO A 257 5.22 24.09 4.51
N SER A 258 5.40 25.27 3.91
CA SER A 258 4.89 26.49 4.51
C SER A 258 3.39 26.26 4.67
N LEU A 259 2.96 25.92 5.89
CA LEU A 259 1.60 26.21 6.30
C LEU A 259 1.48 27.72 6.13
N SER A 260 0.87 28.14 5.03
CA SER A 260 0.52 29.52 4.78
C SER A 260 -0.24 30.01 6.00
N ARG A 261 0.40 30.94 6.69
CA ARG A 261 -0.09 31.63 7.88
C ARG A 261 -1.11 32.67 7.42
N GLU A 262 -2.21 32.22 6.84
CA GLU A 262 -3.34 33.04 6.40
C GLU A 262 -4.66 32.30 6.69
N GLU A 263 -4.83 31.82 7.92
CA GLU A 263 -6.16 31.48 8.47
C GLU A 263 -6.17 31.47 10.01
N GLN A 264 -5.39 32.36 10.63
CA GLN A 264 -5.62 32.73 12.02
C GLN A 264 -6.53 33.96 12.03
N GLY A 265 -7.83 33.70 11.97
CA GLY A 265 -8.87 34.68 12.23
C GLY A 265 -8.61 35.37 13.58
N ALA A 266 -8.66 36.69 13.54
CA ALA A 266 -8.52 37.56 14.69
C ALA A 266 -9.55 37.21 15.77
N LEU A 267 -9.07 36.82 16.96
CA LEU A 267 -9.82 37.02 18.21
C LEU A 267 -9.27 38.29 18.88
N PRO A 268 -10.13 39.24 19.30
CA PRO A 268 -9.68 40.42 20.01
C PRO A 268 -9.24 40.07 21.44
N PRO A 269 -8.31 40.82 22.04
CA PRO A 269 -7.77 40.51 23.36
C PRO A 269 -8.82 40.72 24.46
N ALA A 270 -8.95 39.73 25.34
CA ALA A 270 -9.76 39.79 26.54
C ALA A 270 -9.20 40.86 27.50
N LYS A 271 -10.04 41.85 27.84
CA LYS A 271 -9.75 42.84 28.87
C LYS A 271 -9.76 42.18 30.25
N GLY A 272 -8.67 42.33 30.98
CA GLY A 272 -8.55 41.89 32.36
C GLY A 272 -9.41 42.73 33.31
N THR A 273 -9.93 42.07 34.34
CA THR A 273 -10.38 42.74 35.58
C THR A 273 -9.94 41.87 36.76
N PRO A 274 -9.29 42.41 37.81
CA PRO A 274 -8.91 41.64 38.98
C PRO A 274 -10.06 41.68 40.00
N HIS A 275 -10.47 40.52 40.52
CA HIS A 275 -11.31 40.49 41.72
C HIS A 275 -10.67 39.66 42.84
N LYS A 276 -10.57 40.34 43.97
CA LYS A 276 -9.93 39.98 45.24
C LYS A 276 -10.47 38.66 45.80
N THR A 277 -9.57 37.79 46.25
CA THR A 277 -9.89 36.64 47.11
C THR A 277 -10.07 37.09 48.55
N ALA A 278 -11.30 36.93 49.07
CA ALA A 278 -11.60 36.97 50.49
C ALA A 278 -11.79 35.54 51.02
N LYS A 279 -11.26 35.31 52.22
CA LYS A 279 -11.28 34.06 53.00
C LYS A 279 -12.71 33.56 53.25
N ALA A 280 -12.91 32.24 53.20
CA ALA A 280 -13.76 31.52 54.15
C ALA A 280 -13.31 30.05 54.24
N ARG A 281 -13.13 29.61 55.49
CA ARG A 281 -12.60 28.33 55.95
C ARG A 281 -13.71 27.71 56.79
N THR A 282 -14.19 26.51 56.48
CA THR A 282 -14.89 25.58 57.40
C THR A 282 -15.24 24.30 56.64
N LEU A 283 -14.62 23.17 56.98
CA LEU A 283 -15.10 22.14 57.94
C LEU A 283 -16.20 21.25 57.34
N TYR A 284 -15.82 20.04 56.90
CA TYR A 284 -16.54 18.81 57.26
C TYR A 284 -15.69 17.57 56.89
N GLU A 285 -14.87 17.11 57.83
CA GLU A 285 -14.43 15.71 57.90
C GLU A 285 -14.96 15.13 59.20
N ARG A 286 -15.85 14.14 59.09
CA ARG A 286 -15.94 12.99 60.00
C ARG A 286 -16.93 11.96 59.46
N GLY A 287 -16.41 10.76 59.21
CA GLY A 287 -17.09 9.52 59.58
C GLY A 287 -17.18 8.45 58.50
N ARG A 288 -16.57 7.28 58.78
CA ARG A 288 -16.53 5.98 58.09
C ARG A 288 -15.37 5.83 57.11
N GLU A 289 -14.36 4.98 57.30
CA GLU A 289 -14.01 3.95 58.30
C GLU A 289 -12.48 3.94 58.45
#